data_AF-A0A927X6J7-F1
#
_entry.id   AF-A0A927X6J7-F1
#
_cell.length_a   1.000
_cell.length_b   1.000
_cell.length_c   1.000
_cell.angle_alpha   90.00
_cell.angle_beta   90.00
_cell.angle_gamma   90.00
#
_symmetry.space_group_name_H-M   'P 1'
#
loop_
_entity.id
_entity.type
_entity.pdbx_description
1 polymer ?
#
loop_
_entity_poly.entity_id
_entity_poly.type
_entity_poly.pdbx_seq_one_letter_code
_entity_poly.pdbx_strand_id
1 'polypeptide(L)' 'MDNRVLFGVMCIIFNSIGVPCFMQGEIKKGILRIVLGIITFGIIEIINFVKGIILGVQVLKMTDEEYAEKKYTLSSGIPA' A
#
# COMPACT_ATOMS: atom_id res chain seq x y z
N MET A 1 1.22 -9.68 12.60
CA MET A 1 1.87 -8.37 12.42
C MET A 1 0.75 -7.34 12.55
N ASP A 2 0.27 -7.17 13.78
CA ASP A 2 -1.08 -6.72 14.13
C ASP A 2 -1.16 -5.22 14.38
N ASN A 3 -0.35 -4.45 13.64
CA ASN A 3 -0.32 -3.00 13.75
C ASN A 3 -0.89 -2.39 12.47
N ARG A 4 -2.22 -2.46 12.32
CA ARG A 4 -2.97 -1.82 11.22
C ARG A 4 -2.61 -0.34 11.08
N VAL A 5 -2.40 0.34 12.21
CA VAL A 5 -2.03 1.76 12.26
C VAL A 5 -0.66 1.99 11.62
N LEU A 6 0.32 1.12 11.90
CA LEU A 6 1.65 1.21 11.30
C LEU A 6 1.58 1.01 9.78
N PHE A 7 0.78 0.05 9.32
CA PHE A 7 0.55 -0.17 7.90
C PHE A 7 -0.12 1.05 7.23
N GLY A 8 -1.15 1.63 7.87
CA GLY A 8 -1.83 2.84 7.40
C GLY A 8 -0.89 4.04 7.29
N VAL A 9 -0.05 4.26 8.30
CA VAL A 9 0.95 5.36 8.30
C VAL A 9 2.05 5.12 7.25
N MET A 10 2.53 3.89 7.09
CA MET A 10 3.51 3.56 6.04
C MET A 10 2.95 3.73 4.62
N CYS A 11 1.65 3.47 4.42
CA CYS A 11 0.96 3.75 3.16
C CYS A 11 0.88 5.25 2.84
N ILE A 12 0.92 6.14 3.85
CA ILE A 12 0.91 7.59 3.61
C ILE A 12 2.32 8.10 3.30
N ILE A 13 3.30 7.68 4.09
CA ILE A 13 4.66 8.26 4.07
C ILE A 13 5.55 7.62 3.00
N PHE A 14 5.45 6.29 2.81
CA PHE A 14 6.43 5.50 2.04
C PHE A 14 5.84 4.76 0.84
N ASN A 15 4.65 5.15 0.38
CA ASN A 15 3.96 4.43 -0.68
C ASN A 15 4.50 4.67 -2.10
N SER A 16 5.24 5.76 -2.32
CA SER A 16 6.07 5.94 -3.53
C SER A 16 7.15 4.85 -3.64
N ILE A 17 7.78 4.48 -2.53
CA ILE A 17 8.88 3.49 -2.50
C ILE A 17 8.36 2.03 -2.51
N GLY A 18 7.05 1.81 -2.31
CA GLY A 18 6.46 0.47 -2.27
C GLY A 18 6.71 -0.31 -0.97
N VAL A 19 7.30 0.34 0.05
CA VAL A 19 7.56 -0.19 1.41
C VAL A 19 6.36 -0.92 2.04
N PRO A 20 5.10 -0.43 1.94
CA PRO A 20 3.96 -1.16 2.53
C PRO A 20 3.76 -2.57 1.96
N CYS A 21 4.03 -2.82 0.67
CA CYS A 21 3.97 -4.18 0.12
C CYS A 21 5.10 -5.09 0.66
N PHE A 22 6.27 -4.51 0.97
CA PHE A 22 7.37 -5.25 1.60
C PHE A 22 7.03 -5.62 3.05
N MET A 23 6.30 -4.78 3.79
CA MET A 23 5.83 -5.10 5.14
C MET A 23 4.86 -6.28 5.19
N GLN A 24 4.01 -6.43 4.16
CA GLN A 24 3.06 -7.55 4.08
C GLN A 24 3.73 -8.88 3.67
N GLY A 25 5.04 -8.88 3.41
CA GLY A 25 5.80 -10.06 2.99
C GLY A 25 5.70 -10.37 1.48
N GLU A 26 5.01 -9.52 0.71
CA GLU A 26 4.82 -9.71 -0.73
C GLU A 26 5.92 -9.04 -1.55
N ILE A 27 7.15 -9.56 -1.39
CA ILE A 27 8.38 -9.05 -2.02
C ILE A 27 8.20 -8.90 -3.55
N LYS A 28 7.49 -9.84 -4.19
CA LYS A 28 7.21 -9.81 -5.64
C LYS A 28 6.46 -8.56 -6.08
N LYS A 29 5.46 -8.11 -5.29
CA LYS A 29 4.66 -6.92 -5.61
C LYS A 29 5.45 -5.63 -5.39
N GLY A 30 6.28 -5.58 -4.33
CA GLY A 30 7.18 -4.46 -4.07
C GLY A 30 8.18 -4.25 -5.21
N ILE A 31 8.85 -5.33 -5.65
CA ILE A 31 9.79 -5.28 -6.79
C ILE A 31 9.06 -4.85 -8.07
N LEU A 32 7.89 -5.42 -8.36
CA LEU A 32 7.11 -5.06 -9.54
C LEU A 32 6.77 -3.57 -9.58
N ARG A 33 6.44 -2.97 -8.44
CA ARG A 33 6.09 -1.55 -8.34
C ARG A 33 7.28 -0.63 -8.59
N ILE A 34 8.45 -0.99 -8.05
CA ILE A 34 9.72 -0.28 -8.33
C ILE A 34 10.07 -0.36 -9.82
N VAL A 35 9.99 -1.56 -10.40
CA VAL A 35 10.27 -1.78 -11.83
C VAL A 35 9.30 -0.99 -12.72
N LEU A 36 8.00 -0.98 -12.39
CA LEU A 36 7.00 -0.16 -13.09
C LEU A 36 7.27 1.34 -12.98
N GLY A 37 7.69 1.81 -11.80
CA GLY A 37 8.10 3.21 -11.60
C GLY A 37 9.27 3.61 -12.49
N ILE A 38 10.26 2.72 -12.66
CA ILE A 38 11.42 2.93 -13.53
C ILE A 38 11.00 2.94 -15.01
N ILE A 39 10.19 1.98 -15.45
CA ILE A 39 9.78 1.84 -16.87
C ILE A 39 8.89 3.01 -17.31
N THR A 40 8.05 3.54 -16.42
CA THR A 40 7.13 4.65 -16.74
C THR A 40 7.69 6.03 -16.41
N PHE A 41 8.99 6.15 -16.14
CA PHE A 41 9.64 7.42 -15.78
C PHE A 41 8.94 8.15 -14.62
N GLY A 42 8.38 7.41 -13.66
CA GLY A 42 7.71 7.98 -12.50
C GLY A 42 6.29 8.51 -12.75
N ILE A 43 5.68 8.32 -13.93
CA ILE A 43 4.26 8.68 -14.13
C ILE A 43 3.35 7.84 -13.23
N ILE A 44 3.69 6.56 -13.05
CA ILE A 44 3.00 5.65 -12.13
C ILE A 44 3.15 6.08 -10.67
N GLU A 45 4.21 6.80 -10.28
CA GLU A 45 4.43 7.26 -8.90
C GLU A 45 3.31 8.17 -8.43
N ILE A 46 2.77 9.04 -9.29
CA ILE A 46 1.69 9.98 -8.92
C ILE A 46 0.40 9.21 -8.61
N ILE A 47 0.02 8.27 -9.49
CA ILE A 47 -1.16 7.42 -9.29
C ILE A 47 -1.00 6.60 -8.02
N ASN A 48 0.19 6.03 -7.83
CA ASN A 48 0.54 5.30 -6.63
C ASN A 48 0.41 6.18 -5.40
N PHE A 49 0.96 7.39 -5.41
CA PHE A 49 0.93 8.33 -4.29
C PHE A 49 -0.50 8.62 -3.81
N VAL A 50 -1.41 8.91 -4.74
CA VAL A 50 -2.84 9.10 -4.44
C VAL A 50 -3.47 7.84 -3.84
N LYS A 51 -3.16 6.66 -4.39
CA LYS A 51 -3.63 5.38 -3.83
C LYS A 51 -3.11 5.14 -2.41
N GLY A 52 -1.87 5.53 -2.12
CA GLY A 52 -1.26 5.40 -0.79
C GLY A 52 -1.98 6.20 0.28
N ILE A 53 -2.32 7.45 -0.04
CA ILE A 53 -3.08 8.31 0.87
C ILE A 53 -4.48 7.75 1.11
N ILE A 54 -5.17 7.33 0.04
CA ILE A 54 -6.52 6.76 0.16
C ILE A 54 -6.48 5.46 0.96
N LEU A 55 -5.56 4.53 0.66
CA LEU A 55 -5.39 3.27 1.38
C LEU A 55 -5.00 3.51 2.84
N GLY A 56 -4.11 4.46 3.11
CA GLY A 56 -3.70 4.80 4.47
C GLY A 56 -4.87 5.35 5.30
N VAL A 57 -5.63 6.30 4.76
CA VAL A 57 -6.82 6.85 5.43
C VAL A 57 -7.91 5.79 5.57
N GLN A 58 -8.09 4.93 4.57
CA GLN A 58 -9.03 3.82 4.64
C GLN A 58 -8.65 2.86 5.76
N VAL A 59 -7.40 2.39 5.83
CA VAL A 59 -6.88 1.47 6.86
C VAL A 59 -7.05 2.04 8.26
N LEU A 60 -6.91 3.36 8.42
CA LEU A 60 -7.12 4.04 9.70
C LEU A 60 -8.61 4.15 10.08
N LYS A 61 -9.52 4.12 9.11
CA LYS A 61 -10.97 4.18 9.33
C LYS A 61 -11.60 2.81 9.58
N MET A 62 -11.00 1.72 9.11
CA MET A 62 -11.52 0.35 9.31
C MET A 62 -11.31 -0.13 10.75
N THR A 63 -12.21 -1.00 11.18
CA THR A 63 -12.02 -1.81 12.39
C THR A 63 -10.99 -2.92 12.18
N ASP A 64 -10.45 -3.48 13.27
CA ASP A 64 -9.45 -4.57 13.19
C ASP A 64 -9.98 -5.81 12.45
N GLU A 65 -11.27 -6.10 12.60
CA GLU A 65 -11.95 -7.21 11.93
C GLU A 65 -12.03 -6.99 10.42
N GLU A 66 -12.44 -5.79 9.99
CA GLU A 66 -12.48 -5.43 8.57
C GLU A 66 -11.10 -5.42 7.92
N TYR A 67 -10.07 -5.00 8.65
CA TYR A 67 -8.69 -5.04 8.16
C TYR A 67 -8.20 -6.47 7.93
N ALA A 68 -8.55 -7.41 8.82
CA ALA A 68 -8.20 -8.82 8.68
C ALA A 68 -8.89 -9.46 7.46
N GLU A 69 -10.15 -9.10 7.20
CA GLU A 69 -10.91 -9.57 6.03
C GLU A 69 -10.39 -8.96 4.72
N LYS A 70 -10.17 -7.64 4.68
CA LYS A 70 -9.79 -6.90 3.46
C LYS A 70 -8.28 -6.88 3.20
N LYS A 71 -7.47 -7.60 3.97
CA LYS A 71 -6.00 -7.65 3.82
C LYS A 71 -5.54 -7.99 2.39
N TYR A 72 -6.25 -8.88 1.70
CA TYR A 72 -5.93 -9.29 0.32
C TYR A 72 -6.27 -8.21 -0.71
N THR A 73 -7.31 -7.41 -0.46
CA THR A 73 -7.73 -6.28 -1.30
C THR A 73 -6.81 -5.07 -1.14
N LEU A 74 -6.31 -4.86 0.08
CA LEU A 74 -5.28 -3.84 0.35
C LEU A 74 -3.95 -4.16 -0.36
N SER A 75 -3.65 -5.45 -0.44
CA SER A 75 -2.47 -5.99 -1.11
C SER A 75 -2.52 -5.86 -2.65
N SER A 76 -3.71 -5.79 -3.25
CA SER A 76 -3.86 -5.47 -4.68
C SER A 76 -3.77 -3.97 -4.99
N GLY A 77 -3.68 -3.13 -3.95
CA GLY A 77 -3.57 -1.68 -4.10
C GLY A 77 -4.86 -1.03 -4.59
N ILE A 78 -6.00 -1.69 -4.39
CA ILE A 78 -7.32 -1.23 -4.78
C ILE A 78 -8.04 -0.74 -3.51
N PRO A 79 -8.49 0.52 -3.45
CA PRO A 79 -9.29 0.99 -2.34
C PRO A 79 -10.61 0.20 -2.30
N ALA A 80 -10.97 -0.28 -1.10
CA ALA A 80 -12.13 -1.14 -0.87
C ALA A 80 -13.36 -0.37 -0.35
#